data_AF-A0A6P5NCB2-F1
#
_entry.id   AF-A0A6P5NCB2-F1
#
_cell.length_a   1.000
_cell.length_b   1.000
_cell.length_c   1.000
_cell.angle_alpha   90.00
_cell.angle_beta   90.00
_cell.angle_gamma   90.00
#
_symmetry.space_group_name_H-M   'P 1'
#
loop_
_entity.id
_entity.type
_entity.pdbx_description
1 polymer ?
#
loop_
_entity_poly.entity_id
_entity_poly.type
_entity_poly.pdbx_seq_one_letter_code
_entity_poly.pdbx_strand_id
1 'polypeptide(L)'
;MAPFATAMVPSSHIFHFRKPTNLVFPIRCSTTASPALVSTRSKAANFDLMTYWASLMVQINQKLNEAIPVQYPPQIYEAMRYSVLAKGAKRAPPVMCIASCELFGGSRLSAFPTACALEMVSYIKQTL
;
A
#
# COMPACT_ATOMS: atom_id res chain seq x y z
N MET A 1 32.20 -11.38 31.47
CA MET A 1 30.78 -11.63 31.78
C MET A 1 30.15 -10.32 32.23
N ALA A 2 29.47 -9.63 31.33
CA ALA A 2 28.65 -8.46 31.63
C ALA A 2 27.25 -8.73 31.05
N PRO A 3 26.16 -8.45 31.79
CA PRO A 3 24.83 -8.91 31.43
C PRO A 3 24.27 -8.10 30.26
N PHE A 4 23.63 -8.83 29.36
CA PHE A 4 22.92 -8.34 28.19
C PHE A 4 21.68 -7.56 28.67
N ALA A 5 21.75 -6.23 28.65
CA ALA A 5 20.58 -5.38 28.89
C ALA A 5 19.71 -5.37 27.64
N THR A 6 18.82 -6.35 27.51
CA THR A 6 17.75 -6.34 26.52
C THR A 6 16.74 -5.26 26.92
N ALA A 7 16.92 -4.04 26.42
CA ALA A 7 15.87 -3.04 26.43
C ALA A 7 14.73 -3.56 25.54
N MET A 8 13.67 -4.06 26.18
CA MET A 8 12.40 -4.32 25.51
C MET A 8 11.82 -2.99 25.06
N VAL A 9 12.02 -2.68 23.78
CA VAL A 9 11.20 -1.68 23.10
C VAL A 9 9.77 -2.22 23.08
N PRO A 10 8.77 -1.46 23.56
CA PRO A 10 7.40 -1.91 23.52
C PRO A 10 6.97 -2.00 22.06
N SER A 11 6.78 -3.23 21.57
CA SER A 11 6.15 -3.52 20.28
C SER A 11 4.67 -3.19 20.38
N SER A 12 4.35 -1.90 20.27
CA SER A 12 2.99 -1.39 20.25
C SER A 12 2.66 -0.88 18.86
N HIS A 13 2.55 -1.77 17.89
CA HIS A 13 1.70 -1.58 16.70
C HIS A 13 1.45 -2.96 16.05
N ILE A 14 0.91 -3.90 16.84
CA ILE A 14 -0.07 -4.84 16.30
C ILE A 14 -1.15 -3.93 15.72
N PHE A 15 -1.18 -3.79 14.41
CA PHE A 15 -2.31 -3.22 13.71
C PHE A 15 -3.50 -4.12 14.02
N HIS A 16 -4.21 -3.81 15.10
CA HIS A 16 -5.54 -4.34 15.33
C HIS A 16 -6.35 -3.91 14.11
N PHE A 17 -6.54 -4.86 13.22
CA PHE A 17 -7.54 -4.81 12.17
C PHE A 17 -8.86 -4.62 12.90
N ARG A 18 -9.25 -3.37 13.11
CA ARG A 18 -10.53 -3.05 13.73
C ARG A 18 -11.56 -3.63 12.77
N LYS A 19 -12.20 -4.73 13.19
CA LYS A 19 -13.28 -5.40 12.46
C LYS A 19 -14.20 -4.29 11.98
N PRO A 20 -14.35 -4.08 10.66
CA PRO A 20 -15.13 -2.97 10.20
C PRO A 20 -16.59 -3.27 10.57
N THR A 21 -17.09 -2.54 11.55
CA THR A 21 -18.48 -2.62 11.97
C THR A 21 -19.32 -2.05 10.83
N ASN A 22 -20.02 -2.95 10.12
CA ASN A 22 -20.93 -2.69 9.00
C ASN A 22 -20.29 -2.10 7.72
N LEU A 23 -19.52 -2.92 6.99
CA LEU A 23 -19.33 -2.74 5.55
C LEU A 23 -20.59 -3.16 4.80
N VAL A 24 -21.63 -2.33 4.83
CA VAL A 24 -22.70 -2.40 3.83
C VAL A 24 -22.38 -1.34 2.79
N PHE A 25 -21.49 -1.68 1.86
CA PHE A 25 -21.36 -0.91 0.63
C PHE A 25 -22.12 -1.67 -0.45
N PRO A 26 -23.28 -1.18 -0.92
CA PRO A 26 -23.92 -1.77 -2.07
C PRO A 26 -23.04 -1.44 -3.29
N ILE A 27 -22.15 -2.36 -3.68
CA ILE A 27 -21.61 -2.39 -5.05
C ILE A 27 -22.77 -2.88 -5.93
N ARG A 28 -23.77 -2.02 -6.14
CA ARG A 28 -24.93 -2.35 -6.95
C ARG A 28 -24.62 -1.97 -8.38
N CYS A 29 -24.09 -2.92 -9.15
CA CYS A 29 -24.19 -2.87 -10.60
C CYS A 29 -25.67 -3.05 -10.96
N SER A 30 -26.43 -1.95 -11.01
CA SER A 30 -27.82 -1.96 -11.47
C SER A 30 -27.92 -1.27 -12.82
N THR A 31 -28.12 -2.06 -13.86
CA THR A 31 -28.98 -1.68 -14.97
C THR A 31 -30.41 -1.56 -14.43
N THR A 32 -30.99 -0.35 -14.43
CA THR A 32 -32.38 0.00 -14.83
C THR A 32 -32.87 1.31 -14.19
N ALA A 33 -33.24 2.23 -15.10
CA ALA A 33 -34.21 3.34 -15.02
C ALA A 33 -34.16 4.37 -13.86
N SER A 34 -34.08 5.63 -14.29
CA SER A 34 -34.08 6.89 -13.53
C SER A 34 -35.32 7.13 -12.64
N PRO A 35 -35.18 8.00 -11.63
CA PRO A 35 -35.80 9.32 -11.77
C PRO A 35 -34.77 10.44 -11.64
N ALA A 36 -35.08 11.57 -12.28
CA ALA A 36 -34.21 12.72 -12.46
C ALA A 36 -33.73 13.31 -11.11
N LEU A 37 -32.48 12.98 -10.73
CA LEU A 37 -31.73 13.75 -9.76
C LEU A 37 -30.94 14.81 -10.52
N VAL A 38 -31.09 16.07 -10.10
CA VAL A 38 -30.41 17.22 -10.69
C VAL A 38 -28.92 16.91 -10.80
N SER A 39 -28.44 16.74 -12.02
CA SER A 39 -27.03 16.53 -12.30
C SER A 39 -26.37 17.90 -12.18
N THR A 40 -26.03 18.29 -10.95
CA THR A 40 -24.91 19.21 -10.76
C THR A 40 -23.70 18.49 -11.31
N ARG A 41 -23.45 18.68 -12.61
CA ARG A 41 -22.25 18.26 -13.31
C ARG A 41 -21.12 19.09 -12.70
N SER A 42 -20.66 18.65 -11.54
CA SER A 42 -19.40 19.08 -10.96
C SER A 42 -18.38 19.02 -12.09
N LYS A 43 -17.73 20.15 -12.39
CA LYS A 43 -16.59 20.22 -13.32
C LYS A 43 -15.81 18.93 -13.14
N ALA A 44 -15.81 18.07 -14.15
CA ALA A 44 -15.04 16.83 -14.09
C ALA A 44 -13.59 17.28 -13.90
N ALA A 45 -13.07 17.12 -12.69
CA ALA A 45 -11.66 17.28 -12.46
C ALA A 45 -10.98 16.26 -13.38
N ASN A 46 -10.21 16.74 -14.35
CA ASN A 46 -9.45 15.85 -15.22
C ASN A 46 -8.50 15.06 -14.31
N PHE A 47 -8.80 13.78 -14.11
CA PHE A 47 -7.95 12.89 -13.33
C PHE A 47 -6.87 12.33 -14.25
N ASP A 48 -5.63 12.75 -14.03
CA ASP A 48 -4.49 12.18 -14.72
C ASP A 48 -3.97 10.96 -13.97
N LEU A 49 -4.37 9.78 -14.48
CA LEU A 49 -3.93 8.49 -13.95
C LEU A 49 -2.41 8.34 -13.99
N MET A 50 -1.74 8.86 -15.02
CA MET A 50 -0.30 8.67 -15.19
C MET A 50 0.48 9.46 -14.14
N THR A 51 0.09 10.71 -13.88
CA THR A 51 0.68 11.53 -12.83
C THR A 51 0.39 10.95 -11.45
N TYR A 52 -0.85 10.50 -11.19
CA TYR A 52 -1.21 9.84 -9.93
C TYR A 52 -0.35 8.60 -9.69
N TRP A 53 -0.25 7.72 -10.68
CA TRP A 53 0.53 6.50 -10.61
C TRP A 53 2.01 6.80 -10.38
N ALA A 54 2.60 7.71 -11.15
CA ALA A 54 4.00 8.10 -11.00
C ALA A 54 4.29 8.65 -9.60
N SER A 55 3.41 9.52 -9.07
CA SER A 55 3.56 10.10 -7.73
C SER A 55 3.49 9.06 -6.61
N LEU A 56 2.59 8.08 -6.72
CA LEU A 56 2.48 7.00 -5.75
C LEU A 56 3.68 6.06 -5.81
N MET A 57 4.20 5.80 -7.00
CA MET A 57 5.38 4.94 -7.17
C MET A 57 6.62 5.50 -6.48
N VAL A 58 6.81 6.82 -6.53
CA VAL A 58 7.90 7.48 -5.79
C VAL A 58 7.73 7.27 -4.29
N GLN A 59 6.51 7.46 -3.77
CA GLN A 59 6.22 7.28 -2.34
C GLN A 59 6.38 5.82 -1.90
N ILE A 60 5.88 4.87 -2.68
CA ILE A 60 6.02 3.43 -2.40
C ILE A 60 7.49 3.02 -2.41
N ASN A 61 8.28 3.48 -3.39
CA ASN A 61 9.73 3.24 -3.42
C ASN A 61 10.41 3.73 -2.15
N GLN A 62 10.09 4.95 -1.73
CA GLN A 62 10.64 5.52 -0.52
C GLN A 62 10.27 4.69 0.70
N LYS A 63 9.00 4.29 0.82
CA LYS A 63 8.52 3.46 1.95
C LYS A 63 9.13 2.06 1.95
N LEU A 64 9.34 1.45 0.79
CA LEU A 64 10.07 0.17 0.67
C LEU A 64 11.53 0.31 1.08
N ASN A 65 12.17 1.41 0.70
CA ASN A 65 13.54 1.71 1.10
C ASN A 65 13.68 1.87 2.62
N GLU A 66 12.71 2.54 3.25
CA GLU A 66 12.60 2.70 4.71
C GLU A 66 12.29 1.36 5.42
N ALA A 67 11.48 0.50 4.80
CA ALA A 67 11.04 -0.78 5.39
C ALA A 67 12.13 -1.86 5.40
N ILE A 68 13.14 -1.76 4.53
CA ILE A 68 14.22 -2.76 4.39
C ILE A 68 15.59 -2.11 4.64
N PRO A 69 15.90 -1.67 5.87
CA PRO A 69 17.24 -1.15 6.19
C PRO A 69 18.29 -2.27 6.09
N VAL A 70 19.50 -1.95 5.63
CA VAL A 70 20.60 -2.91 5.61
C VAL A 70 21.07 -3.14 7.04
N GLN A 71 21.05 -4.40 7.48
CA GLN A 71 21.53 -4.82 8.80
C GLN A 71 22.45 -6.04 8.67
N TYR A 72 23.10 -6.44 9.75
CA TYR A 72 23.91 -7.65 9.75
C TYR A 72 23.03 -8.92 9.72
N PRO A 73 23.35 -9.94 8.91
CA PRO A 73 24.40 -9.98 7.89
C PRO A 73 23.97 -9.21 6.61
N PRO A 74 24.82 -8.35 6.02
CA PRO A 74 24.41 -7.40 4.97
C PRO A 74 23.93 -8.07 3.68
N GLN A 75 24.47 -9.24 3.33
CA GLN A 75 24.22 -9.93 2.06
C GLN A 75 22.73 -10.25 1.83
N ILE A 76 21.99 -10.65 2.87
CA ILE A 76 20.56 -10.96 2.72
C ILE A 76 19.72 -9.71 2.49
N TYR A 77 20.08 -8.59 3.14
CA TYR A 77 19.38 -7.32 2.98
C TYR A 77 19.68 -6.67 1.64
N GLU A 78 20.93 -6.74 1.17
CA GLU A 78 21.31 -6.28 -0.16
C GLU A 78 20.58 -7.08 -1.25
N ALA A 79 20.52 -8.41 -1.13
CA ALA A 79 19.77 -9.26 -2.05
C ALA A 79 18.27 -8.92 -2.05
N MET A 80 17.66 -8.74 -0.87
CA MET A 80 16.25 -8.37 -0.74
C MET A 80 15.96 -7.00 -1.37
N ARG A 81 16.81 -6.00 -1.10
CA ARG A 81 16.70 -4.65 -1.66
C ARG A 81 16.90 -4.66 -3.17
N TYR A 82 17.85 -5.43 -3.68
CA TYR A 82 18.09 -5.60 -5.11
C TYR A 82 16.83 -6.12 -5.83
N SER A 83 16.16 -7.14 -5.27
CA SER A 83 14.95 -7.69 -5.87
C SER A 83 13.76 -6.72 -5.82
N VAL A 84 13.51 -6.12 -4.66
CA VAL A 84 12.31 -5.28 -4.43
C VAL A 84 12.42 -3.89 -5.06
N LEU A 85 13.62 -3.32 -5.11
CA LEU A 85 13.87 -1.97 -5.65
C LEU A 85 14.32 -1.98 -7.12
N ALA A 86 14.34 -3.14 -7.78
CA ALA A 86 14.70 -3.25 -9.19
C ALA A 86 13.81 -2.35 -10.08
N LYS A 87 14.47 -1.56 -10.93
CA LYS A 87 13.83 -0.59 -11.83
C LYS A 87 13.20 -1.35 -13.01
N GLY A 88 11.88 -1.52 -12.99
CA GLY A 88 11.17 -2.26 -14.07
C GLY A 88 9.90 -2.99 -13.65
N ALA A 89 9.50 -2.86 -12.39
CA ALA A 89 8.29 -3.49 -11.88
C ALA A 89 7.02 -2.82 -12.44
N LYS A 90 6.15 -3.59 -13.12
CA LYS A 90 4.75 -3.20 -13.34
C LYS A 90 4.01 -3.29 -11.99
N ARG A 91 4.16 -2.27 -11.14
CA ARG A 91 3.63 -2.24 -9.76
C ARG A 91 2.14 -1.93 -9.70
N ALA A 92 1.34 -2.73 -10.40
CA ALA A 92 -0.12 -2.69 -10.26
C ALA A 92 -0.57 -2.97 -8.82
N PRO A 93 -0.03 -3.97 -8.08
CA PRO A 93 -0.56 -4.34 -6.76
C PRO A 93 -0.55 -3.24 -5.69
N PRO A 94 0.55 -2.51 -5.43
CA PRO A 94 0.58 -1.51 -4.37
C PRO A 94 -0.23 -0.26 -4.70
N VAL A 95 -0.27 0.17 -5.98
CA VAL A 95 -1.10 1.31 -6.42
C VAL A 95 -2.57 0.99 -6.27
N MET A 96 -2.98 -0.22 -6.67
CA MET A 96 -4.36 -0.68 -6.52
C MET A 96 -4.78 -0.81 -5.06
N CYS A 97 -3.88 -1.25 -4.18
CA CYS A 97 -4.13 -1.30 -2.73
C CYS A 97 -4.44 0.10 -2.17
N ILE A 98 -3.61 1.08 -2.50
CA ILE A 98 -3.79 2.47 -2.05
C ILE A 98 -5.06 3.08 -2.64
N ALA A 99 -5.29 2.93 -3.95
CA ALA A 99 -6.48 3.44 -4.62
C ALA A 99 -7.78 2.83 -4.04
N SER A 100 -7.77 1.54 -3.70
CA SER A 100 -8.91 0.88 -3.07
C SER A 100 -9.17 1.45 -1.67
N CYS A 101 -8.12 1.71 -0.89
CA CYS A 101 -8.26 2.34 0.42
C CYS A 101 -8.91 3.72 0.31
N GLU A 102 -8.46 4.55 -0.63
CA GLU A 102 -9.06 5.87 -0.90
C GLU A 102 -10.50 5.79 -1.36
N LEU A 103 -10.83 4.80 -2.21
CA LEU A 103 -12.19 4.59 -2.72
C LEU A 103 -13.20 4.36 -1.58
N PHE A 104 -12.78 3.68 -0.52
CA PHE A 104 -13.61 3.46 0.68
C PHE A 104 -13.51 4.60 1.71
N GLY A 105 -12.87 5.73 1.37
CA GLY A 105 -12.70 6.87 2.26
C GLY A 105 -11.59 6.71 3.30
N GLY A 106 -10.70 5.73 3.11
CA GLY A 106 -9.53 5.50 3.97
C GLY A 106 -8.36 6.43 3.64
N SER A 107 -7.40 6.51 4.58
CA SER A 107 -6.20 7.32 4.42
C SER A 107 -5.11 6.55 3.68
N ARG A 108 -4.48 7.19 2.67
CA ARG A 108 -3.27 6.69 1.99
C ARG A 108 -2.19 6.22 2.96
N LEU A 109 -1.99 6.97 4.05
CA LEU A 109 -0.96 6.67 5.05
C LEU A 109 -1.16 5.30 5.71
N SER A 110 -2.41 4.90 5.94
CA SER A 110 -2.73 3.58 6.48
C SER A 110 -2.58 2.44 5.47
N ALA A 111 -2.61 2.74 4.17
CA ALA A 111 -2.47 1.74 3.11
C ALA A 111 -1.00 1.42 2.78
N PHE A 112 -0.05 2.33 3.00
CA PHE A 112 1.35 2.12 2.66
C PHE A 112 1.97 0.84 3.27
N PRO A 113 1.80 0.51 4.56
CA PRO A 113 2.36 -0.71 5.12
C PRO A 113 1.86 -1.97 4.39
N THR A 114 0.56 -2.00 4.06
CA THR A 114 -0.07 -3.11 3.33
C THR A 114 0.43 -3.17 1.88
N ALA A 115 0.51 -2.02 1.21
CA ALA A 115 1.02 -1.92 -0.15
C ALA A 115 2.48 -2.39 -0.25
N CYS A 116 3.34 -1.98 0.69
CA CYS A 116 4.73 -2.43 0.78
C CYS A 116 4.81 -3.95 1.03
N ALA A 117 3.99 -4.49 1.95
CA ALA A 117 3.97 -5.92 2.23
C ALA A 117 3.56 -6.75 0.99
N LEU A 118 2.53 -6.32 0.24
CA LEU A 118 2.11 -6.97 -1.00
C LEU A 118 3.24 -7.01 -2.05
N GLU A 119 3.97 -5.91 -2.16
CA GLU A 119 5.12 -5.85 -3.05
C GLU A 119 6.24 -6.79 -2.60
N MET A 120 6.60 -6.80 -1.32
CA MET A 120 7.62 -7.71 -0.77
C MET A 120 7.27 -9.19 -1.01
N VAL A 121 6.01 -9.59 -0.79
CA VAL A 121 5.55 -10.97 -1.05
C VAL A 121 5.58 -11.33 -2.54
N SER A 122 5.26 -10.37 -3.41
CA SER A 122 5.25 -10.58 -4.87
C SER A 122 6.63 -10.96 -5.41
N TYR A 123 7.72 -10.45 -4.82
CA TYR A 123 9.09 -10.74 -5.28
C TYR A 123 9.67 -12.04 -4.74
N ILE A 124 9.34 -12.41 -3.50
CA ILE A 124 9.83 -13.66 -2.91
C ILE A 124 9.34 -14.86 -3.72
N LYS A 125 8.14 -14.78 -4.31
CA LYS A 125 7.59 -15.86 -5.16
C LYS A 125 8.14 -15.92 -6.57
N GLN A 126 8.72 -14.84 -7.10
CA GLN A 126 9.25 -14.81 -8.47
C GLN A 126 10.70 -15.34 -8.56
N THR A 127 11.35 -15.53 -7.41
CA THR A 127 12.77 -15.93 -7.29
C THR A 127 12.94 -17.39 -6.84
N LEU A 128 11.84 -18.13 -6.64
CA LEU A 128 11.79 -19.57 -6.36
C LEU A 128 11.11 -20.27 -7.54
#